data_AF-A0A920U5P7-F1
#
_entry.id   AF-A0A920U5P7-F1
#
_cell.length_a   1.000
_cell.length_b   1.000
_cell.length_c   1.000
_cell.angle_alpha   90.00
_cell.angle_beta   90.00
_cell.angle_gamma   90.00
#
_symmetry.space_group_name_H-M   'P 1'
#
loop_
_entity.id
_entity.type
_entity.pdbx_description
1 polymer ?
#
loop_
_entity_poly.entity_id
_entity_poly.type
_entity_poly.pdbx_seq_one_letter_code
_entity_poly.pdbx_strand_id
1 'polypeptide(L)'
;MLKIGHEVVRPGMYVGDAEVTIPVPEELETVPGIPLNNREVDWYAREYPLETQNITERASRDWANSIRDTHVEMREIRKEHDNLNRPLIMAARFKWRPGADRYGFREDVTEAIKAKARELGYIEVGITAYDHRYTYQSKKDLGFSSPMPSAWHTSRTSNPHKQSPA
;
A
#
# COMPACT_ATOMS: atom_id res chain seq x y z
N MET A 1 0.59 -41.02 -10.59
CA MET A 1 -0.05 -39.93 -9.83
C MET A 1 1.06 -39.02 -9.35
N LEU A 2 0.98 -37.73 -9.63
CA LEU A 2 1.89 -36.75 -9.04
C LEU A 2 1.61 -36.68 -7.54
N LYS A 3 2.64 -36.53 -6.71
CA LYS A 3 2.46 -36.30 -5.28
C LYS A 3 1.87 -34.91 -5.08
N ILE A 4 0.76 -34.84 -4.37
CA ILE A 4 0.11 -33.57 -4.02
C ILE A 4 0.89 -32.99 -2.84
N GLY A 5 1.38 -31.76 -3.00
CA GLY A 5 2.09 -31.04 -1.96
C GLY A 5 1.13 -30.30 -1.02
N HIS A 6 0.29 -29.42 -1.58
CA HIS A 6 -0.77 -28.72 -0.84
C HIS A 6 -2.01 -28.44 -1.72
N GLU A 7 -3.13 -28.10 -1.07
CA GLU A 7 -4.38 -27.71 -1.73
C GLU A 7 -4.64 -26.22 -1.52
N VAL A 8 -4.98 -25.52 -2.60
CA VAL A 8 -5.36 -24.11 -2.56
C VAL A 8 -6.86 -24.00 -2.73
N VAL A 9 -7.55 -23.47 -1.70
CA VAL A 9 -8.99 -23.20 -1.74
C VAL A 9 -9.20 -21.76 -2.21
N ARG A 10 -9.94 -21.61 -3.31
CA ARG A 10 -10.27 -20.31 -3.92
C ARG A 10 -11.77 -20.07 -3.83
N PRO A 11 -12.23 -18.83 -3.58
CA PRO A 11 -13.64 -18.49 -3.73
C PRO A 11 -14.08 -18.69 -5.19
N GLY A 12 -15.35 -19.03 -5.40
CA GLY A 12 -15.94 -19.12 -6.73
C GLY A 12 -15.94 -17.78 -7.49
N MET A 13 -16.22 -17.83 -8.78
CA MET A 13 -16.08 -16.66 -9.68
C MET A 13 -17.07 -15.54 -9.32
N TYR A 14 -18.28 -15.89 -8.88
CA TYR A 14 -19.30 -14.94 -8.46
C TYR A 14 -19.68 -15.13 -6.98
N VAL A 15 -20.32 -14.10 -6.42
CA VAL A 15 -20.85 -14.14 -5.06
C VAL A 15 -21.92 -15.24 -4.97
N GLY A 16 -21.65 -16.27 -4.16
CA GLY A 16 -22.55 -17.42 -3.95
C GLY A 16 -22.15 -18.69 -4.70
N ASP A 17 -21.13 -18.64 -5.56
CA ASP A 17 -20.57 -19.83 -6.18
C ASP A 17 -19.84 -20.71 -5.16
N ALA A 18 -19.79 -22.01 -5.42
CA ALA A 18 -19.02 -22.95 -4.60
C ALA A 18 -17.52 -22.65 -4.66
N GLU A 19 -16.83 -22.92 -3.56
CA GLU A 19 -15.37 -22.84 -3.49
C GLU A 19 -14.72 -23.87 -4.41
N VAL A 20 -13.60 -23.49 -5.02
CA VAL A 20 -12.82 -24.33 -5.93
C VAL A 20 -11.54 -24.76 -5.23
N THR A 21 -11.37 -26.07 -5.06
CA THR A 21 -10.13 -26.66 -4.54
C THR A 21 -9.19 -27.04 -5.67
N ILE A 22 -7.99 -26.46 -5.68
CA ILE A 22 -6.96 -26.72 -6.69
C ILE A 22 -5.82 -27.50 -6.02
N PRO A 23 -5.60 -28.78 -6.36
CA PRO A 23 -4.46 -29.54 -5.85
C PRO A 23 -3.17 -29.10 -6.57
N VAL A 24 -2.15 -28.70 -5.80
CA VAL A 24 -0.85 -28.30 -6.31
C VAL A 24 0.16 -29.44 -6.12
N PRO A 25 0.80 -29.93 -7.20
CA PRO A 25 1.85 -30.94 -7.12
C PRO A 25 3.10 -30.44 -6.35
N GLU A 26 3.78 -31.35 -5.65
CA GLU A 26 5.05 -31.09 -4.92
C GLU A 26 6.12 -30.43 -5.80
N GLU A 27 6.20 -30.82 -7.08
CA GLU A 27 7.18 -30.30 -8.05
C GLU A 27 6.93 -28.83 -8.44
N LEU A 28 5.72 -28.32 -8.21
CA LEU A 28 5.33 -26.93 -8.51
C LEU A 28 5.23 -26.07 -7.26
N GLU A 29 5.65 -26.59 -6.10
CA GLU A 29 5.66 -25.82 -4.87
C GLU A 29 6.71 -24.70 -4.92
N THR A 30 6.25 -23.51 -4.58
CA THR A 30 7.09 -22.33 -4.41
C THR A 30 7.03 -21.88 -2.96
N VAL A 31 7.98 -21.04 -2.56
CA VAL A 31 7.95 -20.44 -1.21
C VAL A 31 6.68 -19.58 -1.10
N PRO A 32 5.86 -19.76 -0.05
CA PRO A 32 4.69 -18.92 0.16
C PRO A 32 5.06 -17.44 0.26
N GLY A 33 4.38 -16.61 -0.54
CA GLY A 33 4.60 -15.16 -0.60
C GLY A 33 5.74 -14.72 -1.52
N ILE A 34 5.98 -13.41 -1.57
CA ILE A 34 7.08 -12.86 -2.37
C ILE A 34 8.39 -13.03 -1.57
N PRO A 35 9.41 -13.74 -2.10
CA PRO A 35 10.67 -13.90 -1.41
C PRO A 35 11.32 -12.51 -1.23
N LEU A 36 11.55 -12.13 0.02
CA LEU A 36 12.18 -10.86 0.38
C LEU A 36 13.69 -11.08 0.56
N ASN A 37 14.50 -10.39 -0.23
CA ASN A 37 15.93 -10.29 0.03
C ASN A 37 16.18 -9.21 1.08
N ASN A 38 16.19 -9.59 2.36
CA ASN A 38 16.34 -8.65 3.48
C ASN A 38 17.59 -7.78 3.36
N ARG A 39 18.68 -8.28 2.75
CA ARG A 39 19.89 -7.48 2.54
C ARG A 39 19.64 -6.30 1.61
N GLU A 40 18.90 -6.50 0.53
CA GLU A 40 18.55 -5.43 -0.41
C GLU A 40 17.56 -4.45 0.20
N VAL A 41 16.56 -4.97 0.92
CA VAL A 41 15.58 -4.10 1.59
C VAL A 41 16.25 -3.23 2.66
N ASP A 42 17.18 -3.79 3.43
CA ASP A 42 17.93 -3.05 4.44
C ASP A 42 18.91 -2.03 3.81
N TRP A 43 19.53 -2.36 2.67
CA TRP A 43 20.38 -1.44 1.90
C TRP A 43 19.61 -0.18 1.48
N TYR A 44 18.44 -0.34 0.86
CA TYR A 44 17.59 0.78 0.44
C TYR A 44 16.87 1.48 1.61
N ALA A 45 16.79 0.84 2.78
CA ALA A 45 16.22 1.46 3.97
C ALA A 45 17.23 2.29 4.77
N ARG A 46 18.52 1.91 4.76
CA ARG A 46 19.59 2.48 5.60
C ARG A 46 20.64 3.27 4.82
N GLU A 47 21.23 2.67 3.79
CA GLU A 47 22.42 3.23 3.12
C GLU A 47 22.03 4.21 2.01
N TYR A 48 20.97 3.92 1.27
CA TYR A 48 20.44 4.81 0.25
C TYR A 48 18.92 4.97 0.44
N PRO A 49 18.49 5.72 1.47
CA PRO A 49 17.08 5.86 1.79
C PRO A 49 16.32 6.47 0.61
N LEU A 50 15.15 5.91 0.32
CA LEU A 50 14.26 6.46 -0.68
C LEU A 50 13.88 7.89 -0.32
N GLU A 51 13.95 8.78 -1.30
CA GLU A 51 13.52 10.15 -1.14
C GLU A 51 12.76 10.58 -2.40
N THR A 52 11.87 11.57 -2.25
CA THR A 52 11.17 12.10 -3.40
C THR A 52 12.15 12.81 -4.35
N GLN A 53 11.98 12.59 -5.65
CA GLN A 53 12.75 13.28 -6.69
C GLN A 53 12.73 14.81 -6.55
N ASN A 54 11.65 15.36 -5.96
CA ASN A 54 11.54 16.78 -5.69
C ASN A 54 12.59 17.31 -4.69
N ILE A 55 13.11 16.45 -3.82
CA ILE A 55 14.14 16.79 -2.83
C ILE A 55 15.52 16.44 -3.38
N THR A 56 15.70 15.27 -3.99
CA THR A 56 17.00 14.85 -4.55
C THR A 56 17.44 15.77 -5.69
N GLU A 57 16.51 16.11 -6.59
CA GLU A 57 16.77 16.96 -7.76
C GLU A 57 16.38 18.42 -7.53
N ARG A 58 16.46 18.89 -6.27
CA ARG A 58 15.99 20.23 -5.90
C ARG A 58 16.67 21.34 -6.72
N ALA A 59 17.96 21.23 -6.98
CA ALA A 59 18.70 22.22 -7.77
C ALA A 59 18.20 22.29 -9.23
N SER A 60 18.01 21.13 -9.87
CA SER A 60 17.45 21.02 -11.23
C SER A 60 16.04 21.60 -11.29
N ARG A 61 15.24 21.36 -10.24
CA ARG A 61 13.89 21.91 -10.10
C ARG A 61 13.90 23.43 -9.92
N ASP A 62 14.78 23.97 -9.09
CA ASP A 62 14.89 25.41 -8.85
C ASP A 62 15.33 26.14 -10.13
N TRP A 63 16.25 25.56 -10.88
CA TRP A 63 16.64 26.03 -12.21
C TRP A 63 15.49 25.94 -13.23
N ALA A 64 14.77 24.81 -13.29
CA ALA A 64 13.63 24.67 -14.19
C ALA A 64 12.52 25.70 -13.86
N ASN A 65 12.31 25.99 -12.57
CA ASN A 65 11.40 27.05 -12.14
C ASN A 65 11.90 28.43 -12.60
N SER A 66 13.20 28.73 -12.46
CA SER A 66 13.75 30.04 -12.86
C SER A 66 13.61 30.29 -14.36
N ILE A 67 13.85 29.27 -15.20
CA ILE A 67 13.60 29.37 -16.64
C ILE A 67 12.12 29.56 -16.91
N ARG A 68 11.26 28.71 -16.35
CA ARG A 68 9.82 28.78 -16.61
C ARG A 68 9.23 30.13 -16.20
N ASP A 69 9.72 30.72 -15.12
CA ASP A 69 9.25 32.01 -14.62
C ASP A 69 9.68 33.19 -15.50
N THR A 70 10.63 33.01 -16.44
CA THR A 70 10.91 34.02 -17.48
C THR A 70 9.87 34.03 -18.62
N HIS A 71 9.13 32.94 -18.80
CA HIS A 71 8.13 32.80 -19.86
C HIS A 71 6.72 33.17 -19.37
N VAL A 72 6.13 34.21 -19.97
CA VAL A 72 4.80 34.74 -19.60
C VAL A 72 3.70 33.68 -19.71
N GLU A 73 3.65 32.95 -20.83
CA GLU A 73 2.61 31.95 -21.12
C GLU A 73 2.59 30.83 -20.06
N MET A 74 3.76 30.38 -19.62
CA MET A 74 3.88 29.32 -18.60
C MET A 74 3.42 29.79 -17.22
N ARG A 75 3.55 31.09 -16.91
CA ARG A 75 3.02 31.66 -15.66
C ARG A 75 1.51 31.72 -15.67
N GLU A 76 0.90 32.07 -16.80
CA GLU A 76 -0.57 32.14 -16.94
C GLU A 76 -1.21 30.76 -16.82
N ILE A 77 -0.64 29.74 -17.47
CA ILE A 77 -1.09 28.35 -17.35
C ILE A 77 -1.05 27.89 -15.89
N ARG A 78 0.02 28.22 -15.15
CA ARG A 78 0.14 27.84 -13.74
C ARG A 78 -0.86 28.55 -12.85
N LYS A 79 -1.09 29.84 -13.10
CA LYS A 79 -2.10 30.62 -12.37
C LYS A 79 -3.49 30.00 -12.53
N GLU A 80 -3.82 29.58 -13.75
CA GLU A 80 -5.10 28.92 -14.01
C GLU A 80 -5.16 27.51 -13.39
N HIS A 81 -4.09 26.72 -13.50
CA HIS A 81 -3.98 25.43 -12.81
C HIS A 81 -4.15 25.56 -11.29
N ASP A 82 -3.54 26.55 -10.66
CA ASP A 82 -3.66 26.80 -9.22
C ASP A 82 -5.06 27.28 -8.86
N ASN A 83 -5.70 28.08 -9.71
CA ASN A 83 -7.09 28.51 -9.57
C ASN A 83 -8.05 27.32 -9.60
N LEU A 84 -7.91 26.43 -10.59
CA LEU A 84 -8.74 25.23 -10.77
C LEU A 84 -8.52 24.19 -9.66
N ASN A 85 -7.30 24.05 -9.16
CA ASN A 85 -6.99 23.10 -8.08
C ASN A 85 -7.29 23.63 -6.68
N ARG A 86 -7.38 24.96 -6.50
CA ARG A 86 -7.62 25.58 -5.19
C ARG A 86 -8.85 25.00 -4.47
N PRO A 87 -10.02 24.79 -5.11
CA PRO A 87 -11.17 24.16 -4.46
C PRO A 87 -10.87 22.74 -3.97
N LEU A 88 -10.15 21.93 -4.76
CA LEU A 88 -9.78 20.56 -4.40
C LEU A 88 -8.84 20.53 -3.21
N ILE A 89 -7.82 21.40 -3.21
CA ILE A 89 -6.86 21.53 -2.10
C ILE A 89 -7.58 21.98 -0.82
N MET A 90 -8.49 22.95 -0.92
CA MET A 90 -9.25 23.43 0.23
C MET A 90 -10.21 22.37 0.76
N ALA A 91 -10.88 21.61 -0.12
CA ALA A 91 -11.72 20.48 0.26
C ALA A 91 -10.91 19.38 0.95
N ALA A 92 -9.73 19.04 0.41
CA ALA A 92 -8.82 18.09 1.02
C ALA A 92 -8.34 18.56 2.40
N ARG A 93 -8.00 19.85 2.55
CA ARG A 93 -7.58 20.45 3.83
C ARG A 93 -8.70 20.48 4.86
N PHE A 94 -9.94 20.72 4.44
CA PHE A 94 -11.10 20.70 5.32
C PHE A 94 -11.45 19.28 5.78
N LYS A 95 -11.35 18.29 4.89
CA LYS A 95 -11.56 16.87 5.20
C LYS A 95 -10.40 16.29 6.02
N TRP A 96 -9.19 16.80 5.83
CA TRP A 96 -8.02 16.46 6.63
C TRP A 96 -8.09 17.19 7.98
N ARG A 97 -8.91 16.68 8.89
CA ARG A 97 -8.77 16.99 10.32
C ARG A 97 -7.71 16.06 10.91
N PRO A 98 -6.50 16.55 11.29
CA PRO A 98 -5.63 15.80 12.18
C PRO A 98 -6.33 15.75 13.54
N GLY A 99 -7.02 14.65 13.81
CA GLY A 99 -7.92 14.54 14.97
C GLY A 99 -9.35 14.09 14.62
N ALA A 100 -9.64 13.67 13.37
CA ALA A 100 -10.62 12.59 13.25
C ALA A 100 -10.03 11.46 14.08
N ASP A 101 -10.70 11.14 15.20
CA ASP A 101 -10.28 10.11 16.15
C ASP A 101 -9.64 8.98 15.36
N ARG A 102 -8.40 8.63 15.72
CA ARG A 102 -7.74 7.42 15.24
C ARG A 102 -8.80 6.35 15.43
N TYR A 103 -9.51 5.97 14.36
CA TYR A 103 -10.74 5.21 14.54
C TYR A 103 -10.30 4.01 15.34
N GLY A 104 -10.80 3.95 16.57
CA GLY A 104 -10.56 2.87 17.49
C GLY A 104 -11.32 1.68 16.93
N PHE A 105 -10.88 1.18 15.77
CA PHE A 105 -11.17 -0.15 15.29
C PHE A 105 -10.45 -1.07 16.26
N ARG A 106 -11.03 -1.18 17.47
CA ARG A 106 -10.79 -2.26 18.40
C ARG A 106 -11.32 -3.57 17.81
N GLU A 107 -12.16 -3.47 16.78
CA GLU A 107 -12.71 -4.56 16.01
C GLU A 107 -11.95 -4.75 14.69
N ASP A 108 -11.75 -6.00 14.32
CA ASP A 108 -11.16 -6.39 13.04
C ASP A 108 -12.20 -6.24 11.92
N VAL A 109 -11.96 -5.29 11.00
CA VAL A 109 -12.83 -5.02 9.85
C VAL A 109 -12.35 -5.68 8.55
N THR A 110 -11.33 -6.55 8.61
CA THR A 110 -10.76 -7.25 7.44
C THR A 110 -11.84 -7.88 6.57
N GLU A 111 -12.70 -8.69 7.19
CA GLU A 111 -13.70 -9.47 6.47
C GLU A 111 -14.83 -8.60 5.94
N ALA A 112 -15.21 -7.53 6.65
CA ALA A 112 -16.18 -6.57 6.16
C ALA A 112 -15.67 -5.86 4.88
N ILE A 113 -14.38 -5.49 4.85
CA ILE A 113 -13.75 -4.88 3.67
C ILE A 113 -13.71 -5.87 2.51
N LYS A 114 -13.29 -7.12 2.76
CA LYS A 114 -13.24 -8.17 1.72
C LYS A 114 -14.63 -8.50 1.18
N ALA A 115 -15.65 -8.58 2.04
CA ALA A 115 -17.02 -8.80 1.63
C ALA A 115 -17.52 -7.66 0.75
N LYS A 116 -17.27 -6.41 1.15
CA LYS A 116 -17.69 -5.25 0.36
C LYS A 116 -17.01 -5.18 -1.01
N ALA A 117 -15.73 -5.50 -1.08
CA ALA A 117 -15.02 -5.57 -2.35
C ALA A 117 -15.58 -6.70 -3.25
N ARG A 118 -15.95 -7.85 -2.68
CA ARG A 118 -16.66 -8.91 -3.43
C ARG A 118 -18.01 -8.45 -3.96
N GLU A 119 -18.81 -7.72 -3.17
CA GLU A 119 -20.06 -7.11 -3.66
C GLU A 119 -19.85 -6.14 -4.82
N LEU A 120 -18.73 -5.43 -4.85
CA LEU A 120 -18.37 -4.50 -5.93
C LEU A 120 -17.86 -5.22 -7.20
N GLY A 121 -17.74 -6.55 -7.18
CA GLY A 121 -17.31 -7.36 -8.31
C GLY A 121 -15.82 -7.73 -8.31
N TYR A 122 -15.09 -7.49 -7.23
CA TYR A 122 -13.72 -7.98 -7.09
C TYR A 122 -13.72 -9.46 -6.68
N ILE A 123 -13.13 -10.32 -7.50
CA ILE A 123 -13.13 -11.79 -7.30
C ILE A 123 -12.24 -12.18 -6.11
N GLU A 124 -11.01 -11.65 -6.06
CA GLU A 124 -10.06 -11.89 -4.98
C GLU A 124 -9.62 -10.59 -4.33
N VAL A 125 -9.61 -10.58 -2.99
CA VAL A 125 -9.30 -9.38 -2.21
C VAL A 125 -8.25 -9.74 -1.17
N GLY A 126 -7.02 -9.33 -1.43
CA GLY A 126 -5.92 -9.37 -0.46
C GLY A 126 -5.75 -8.02 0.22
N ILE A 127 -5.42 -8.04 1.51
CA ILE A 127 -5.00 -6.84 2.26
C ILE A 127 -3.55 -7.07 2.68
N THR A 128 -2.67 -6.09 2.47
CA THR A 128 -1.23 -6.21 2.72
C THR A 128 -0.70 -5.03 3.53
N ALA A 129 -0.13 -5.30 4.70
CA ALA A 129 0.45 -4.25 5.54
C ALA A 129 1.46 -3.41 4.74
N TYR A 130 1.32 -2.09 4.80
CA TYR A 130 2.32 -1.19 4.23
C TYR A 130 3.65 -1.32 4.98
N ASP A 131 4.74 -1.50 4.25
CA ASP A 131 6.07 -1.60 4.84
C ASP A 131 6.75 -0.22 4.91
N HIS A 132 6.96 0.26 6.13
CA HIS A 132 7.57 1.56 6.41
C HIS A 132 9.03 1.68 5.94
N ARG A 133 9.71 0.57 5.64
CA ARG A 133 11.04 0.59 5.05
C ARG A 133 11.05 1.30 3.69
N TYR A 134 9.92 1.29 2.98
CA TYR A 134 9.75 1.98 1.69
C TYR A 134 9.17 3.40 1.82
N THR A 135 9.04 3.93 3.03
CA THR A 135 8.59 5.31 3.22
C THR A 135 9.71 6.29 2.92
N TYR A 136 9.43 7.34 2.13
CA TYR A 136 10.39 8.42 1.87
C TYR A 136 10.91 9.02 3.16
N GLN A 137 12.22 9.28 3.22
CA GLN A 137 12.88 9.79 4.43
C GLN A 137 12.21 11.06 4.97
N SER A 138 11.96 12.04 4.10
CA SER A 138 11.23 13.28 4.43
C SER A 138 9.81 13.07 5.00
N LYS A 139 9.21 11.89 4.78
CA LYS A 139 7.84 11.56 5.22
C LYS A 139 7.80 10.65 6.44
N LYS A 140 8.94 10.13 6.91
CA LYS A 140 8.98 9.26 8.11
C LYS A 140 8.52 9.99 9.36
N ASP A 141 8.85 11.28 9.49
CA ASP A 141 8.47 12.11 10.64
C ASP A 141 7.00 12.57 10.61
N LEU A 142 6.32 12.42 9.48
CA LEU A 142 4.91 12.83 9.31
C LEU A 142 3.89 11.83 9.91
N GLY A 143 4.35 10.89 10.73
CA GLY A 143 3.45 10.12 11.60
C GLY A 143 2.64 9.04 10.88
N PHE A 144 3.23 8.34 9.91
CA PHE A 144 2.71 7.03 9.52
C PHE A 144 2.99 5.93 10.57
N SER A 145 3.58 6.29 11.72
CA SER A 145 3.94 5.37 12.82
C SER A 145 2.77 4.91 13.70
N SER A 146 1.52 5.25 13.36
CA SER A 146 0.33 4.74 14.04
C SER A 146 -0.09 3.42 13.39
N PRO A 147 -0.55 2.40 14.15
CA PRO A 147 -1.01 1.15 13.58
C PRO A 147 -2.03 1.45 12.49
N MET A 148 -1.74 0.97 11.28
CA MET A 148 -2.71 0.95 10.19
C MET A 148 -3.99 0.27 10.70
N PRO A 149 -5.16 0.53 10.08
CA PRO A 149 -6.42 -0.12 10.51
C PRO A 149 -6.19 -1.61 10.76
N SER A 150 -6.80 -2.18 11.80
CA SER A 150 -6.61 -3.57 12.25
C SER A 150 -6.56 -4.59 11.08
N ALA A 151 -7.30 -4.33 10.02
CA ALA A 151 -7.29 -5.10 8.77
C ALA A 151 -5.94 -5.28 8.08
N TRP A 152 -5.01 -4.34 8.29
CA TRP A 152 -3.67 -4.37 7.74
C TRP A 152 -2.70 -5.14 8.65
N HIS A 153 -2.99 -5.25 9.96
CA HIS A 153 -2.18 -6.01 10.91
C HIS A 153 -2.35 -7.54 10.78
N THR A 154 -3.55 -8.01 10.45
CA THR A 154 -3.91 -9.45 10.32
C THR A 154 -3.28 -10.14 9.11
N SER A 155 -2.82 -9.39 8.10
CA SER A 155 -2.12 -9.95 6.93
C SER A 155 -0.76 -10.58 7.26
N ARG A 156 -0.17 -10.25 8.42
CA ARG A 156 1.13 -10.80 8.85
C ARG A 156 0.99 -12.13 9.62
N THR A 157 -0.21 -12.49 10.06
CA THR A 157 -0.46 -13.65 10.93
C THR A 157 -1.06 -14.87 10.22
N SER A 158 -1.34 -14.82 8.93
CA SER A 158 -1.79 -16.00 8.16
C SER A 158 -0.64 -16.90 7.73
N ASN A 159 0.35 -17.13 8.61
CA ASN A 159 1.32 -18.21 8.44
C ASN A 159 0.98 -19.32 9.46
N PRO A 160 0.24 -20.38 9.07
CA PRO A 160 -0.24 -21.41 9.99
C PRO A 160 0.86 -22.35 10.55
N HIS A 161 2.15 -22.02 10.43
CA HIS A 161 3.25 -22.91 10.85
C HIS A 161 4.11 -22.44 12.03
N LYS A 162 3.69 -21.44 12.82
CA LYS A 162 4.30 -21.22 14.15
C LYS A 162 3.55 -22.01 15.22
N GLN A 163 3.88 -23.30 15.32
CA GLN A 163 3.59 -24.10 16.52
C GLN A 163 4.26 -23.43 17.73
N SER A 164 3.49 -23.23 18.80
CA SER A 164 3.96 -22.75 20.10
C SER A 164 4.99 -23.71 20.70
N PRO A 165 6.10 -23.24 21.29
CA PRO A 165 6.91 -24.09 22.14
C PRO A 165 6.18 -24.31 23.47
N ALA A 166 6.09 -25.58 23.87
CA ALA A 166 5.83 -26.01 25.23
C ALA A 166 7.06 -25.75 26.12
#